data_AF-A0A668RCE2-F1
#
_entry.id   AF-A0A668RCE2-F1
#
_cell.length_a   1.000
_cell.length_b   1.000
_cell.length_c   1.000
_cell.angle_alpha   90.00
_cell.angle_beta   90.00
_cell.angle_gamma   90.00
#
_symmetry.space_group_name_H-M   'P 1'
#
loop_
_entity.id
_entity.type
_entity.pdbx_description
1 polymer ?
#
loop_
_entity_poly.entity_id
_entity_poly.type
_entity_poly.pdbx_seq_one_letter_code
_entity_poly.pdbx_strand_id
1 'polypeptide(L)'
;MASPKGKVGTKGKKQIYEENEATLKFYTRVILGANVRGSVLFLDVFSHLLLVFALAVYVGSYRSMAAMAKPAFADDGSLLDGGIDLNMEQGMAEHLKDVILLTAIVQVLSTISSYFWYLWLLAPARALYLLWVNFLGPWFMAESPSAPEEVNEKKQRRQERRQMKRF
;
A
#
# COMPACT_ATOMS: atom_id res chain seq x y z
N MET A 1 12.37 -19.55 8.03
CA MET A 1 12.46 -18.38 8.92
C MET A 1 11.05 -18.10 9.42
N ALA A 2 10.81 -18.25 10.73
CA ALA A 2 9.49 -18.09 11.32
C ALA A 2 9.15 -16.60 11.48
N SER A 3 8.05 -16.14 10.87
CA SER A 3 7.53 -14.79 11.07
C SER A 3 7.19 -14.56 12.55
N PRO A 4 7.71 -13.51 13.21
CA PRO A 4 7.34 -13.23 14.58
C PRO A 4 5.87 -12.78 14.63
N LYS A 5 5.00 -13.66 15.15
CA LYS A 5 3.62 -13.31 15.56
C LYS A 5 3.65 -12.46 16.84
N GLY A 6 4.15 -11.23 16.72
CA GLY A 6 3.89 -10.17 17.68
C GLY A 6 2.74 -9.32 17.16
N LYS A 7 1.73 -9.00 17.98
CA LYS A 7 0.85 -7.88 17.64
C LYS A 7 1.75 -6.65 17.54
N VAL A 8 1.89 -6.09 16.34
CA VAL A 8 2.56 -4.82 16.12
C VAL A 8 2.00 -3.83 17.13
N GLY A 9 2.87 -3.25 17.96
CA GLY A 9 2.46 -2.33 19.00
C GLY A 9 1.62 -1.21 18.38
N THR A 10 0.42 -0.97 18.90
CA THR A 10 -0.42 0.14 18.45
C THR A 10 0.29 1.46 18.77
N LYS A 11 0.87 2.11 17.76
CA LYS A 11 1.43 3.45 17.88
C LYS A 11 0.37 4.41 18.39
N GLY A 12 0.79 5.46 19.11
CA GLY A 12 -0.14 6.47 19.62
C GLY A 12 -0.82 7.22 18.46
N LYS A 13 -2.10 7.58 18.60
CA LYS A 13 -2.88 8.27 17.56
C LYS A 13 -2.20 9.53 17.01
N LYS A 14 -1.58 10.31 17.91
CA LYS A 14 -0.80 11.50 17.55
C LYS A 14 0.46 11.17 16.75
N GLN A 15 1.15 10.09 17.11
CA GLN A 15 2.33 9.62 16.38
C GLN A 15 1.95 9.13 14.97
N ILE A 16 0.85 8.40 14.83
CA ILE A 16 0.33 7.96 13.52
C ILE A 16 0.03 9.17 12.63
N TYR A 17 -0.61 10.21 13.19
CA TYR A 17 -0.91 11.44 12.45
C TYR A 17 0.36 12.16 11.96
N GLU A 18 1.34 12.38 12.84
CA GLU A 18 2.60 13.06 12.48
C GLU A 18 3.43 12.23 11.47
N GLU A 19 3.50 10.90 11.63
CA GLU A 19 4.19 10.00 10.70
C GLU A 19 3.50 9.96 9.33
N ASN A 20 2.16 9.94 9.29
CA ASN A 20 1.37 9.99 8.06
C ASN A 20 1.60 11.30 7.32
N GLU A 21 1.58 12.43 8.01
CA GLU A 21 1.84 13.75 7.42
C GLU A 21 3.26 13.85 6.86
N ALA A 22 4.27 13.40 7.63
CA ALA A 22 5.66 13.35 7.18
C ALA A 22 5.83 12.47 5.93
N THR A 23 5.16 11.31 5.90
CA THR A 23 5.16 10.39 4.76
C THR A 23 4.57 11.06 3.52
N LEU A 24 3.40 11.68 3.63
CA LEU A 24 2.77 12.39 2.50
C LEU A 24 3.65 13.53 1.98
N LYS A 25 4.28 14.31 2.87
CA LYS A 25 5.22 15.38 2.49
C LYS A 25 6.43 14.83 1.76
N PHE A 26 7.01 13.73 2.23
CA PHE A 26 8.14 13.07 1.58
C PHE A 26 7.80 12.66 0.14
N TYR A 27 6.70 11.92 -0.06
CA TYR A 27 6.29 11.49 -1.40
C TYR A 27 5.88 12.65 -2.30
N THR A 28 5.29 13.72 -1.74
CA THR A 28 5.00 14.94 -2.52
C THR A 28 6.28 15.57 -3.07
N ARG A 29 7.35 15.66 -2.27
CA ARG A 29 8.65 16.18 -2.75
C ARG A 29 9.26 15.29 -3.83
N VAL A 30 9.14 13.98 -3.70
CA VAL A 30 9.60 13.01 -4.72
C VAL A 30 8.84 13.21 -6.03
N ILE A 31 7.51 13.33 -5.98
CA ILE A 31 6.66 13.57 -7.15
C ILE A 31 7.04 14.89 -7.82
N LEU A 32 7.17 15.98 -7.05
CA LEU A 32 7.54 17.29 -7.58
C LEU A 32 8.93 17.25 -8.23
N GLY A 33 9.91 16.62 -7.59
CA GLY A 33 11.26 16.47 -8.12
C GLY A 33 11.31 15.68 -9.43
N ALA A 34 10.51 14.62 -9.56
CA ALA A 34 10.40 13.85 -10.80
C ALA A 34 9.74 14.66 -11.92
N ASN A 35 8.64 15.36 -11.64
CA ASN A 35 7.87 16.13 -12.63
C ASN A 35 8.64 17.32 -13.20
N VAL A 36 9.36 18.07 -12.35
CA VAL A 36 10.22 19.19 -12.80
C VAL A 36 11.28 18.69 -13.78
N ARG A 37 11.89 17.52 -13.49
CA ARG A 37 12.93 16.96 -14.37
C ARG A 37 12.36 16.46 -15.70
N GLY A 38 11.19 15.80 -15.68
CA GLY A 38 10.58 15.25 -16.89
C GLY A 38 10.12 16.34 -17.87
N SER A 39 9.42 17.37 -17.38
CA SER A 39 8.88 18.43 -18.24
C SER A 39 9.94 19.25 -19.00
N VAL A 40 11.17 19.31 -18.51
CA VAL A 40 12.26 20.07 -19.14
C VAL A 40 12.98 19.29 -20.25
N LEU A 41 13.00 17.95 -20.18
CA LEU A 41 13.90 17.12 -21.00
C LEU A 41 13.22 16.38 -22.14
N PHE A 42 11.90 16.18 -22.08
CA PHE A 42 11.15 15.49 -23.13
C PHE A 42 10.64 16.48 -24.17
N LEU A 43 10.98 16.25 -25.44
CA LEU A 43 10.58 17.09 -26.57
C LEU A 43 9.57 16.40 -27.51
N ASP A 44 9.39 15.09 -27.38
CA ASP A 44 8.53 14.29 -28.28
C ASP A 44 7.16 14.00 -27.66
N VAL A 45 6.11 13.93 -28.50
CA VAL A 45 4.71 13.73 -28.08
C VAL A 45 4.50 12.42 -27.31
N PHE A 46 5.25 11.36 -27.65
CA PHE A 46 5.10 10.06 -27.00
C PHE A 46 5.55 10.10 -25.54
N SER A 47 6.70 10.71 -25.28
CA SER A 47 7.20 10.95 -23.93
C SER A 47 6.27 11.86 -23.13
N HIS A 48 5.66 12.88 -23.75
CA HIS A 48 4.67 13.72 -23.07
C HIS A 48 3.42 12.94 -22.65
N LEU A 49 2.91 12.04 -23.51
CA LEU A 49 1.79 11.17 -23.15
C LEU A 49 2.13 10.27 -21.95
N LEU A 50 3.35 9.71 -21.93
CA LEU A 50 3.83 8.90 -20.81
C LEU A 50 4.01 9.72 -19.52
N LEU A 51 4.41 10.99 -19.62
CA LEU A 51 4.47 11.91 -18.47
C LEU A 51 3.07 12.23 -17.93
N VAL A 52 2.10 12.54 -18.79
CA VAL A 52 0.71 12.79 -18.37
C VAL A 52 0.14 11.57 -17.67
N PHE A 53 0.45 10.39 -18.20
CA PHE A 53 0.05 9.13 -17.60
C PHE A 53 0.74 8.89 -16.23
N ALA A 54 2.05 9.15 -16.12
CA ALA A 54 2.76 9.10 -14.84
C ALA A 54 2.17 10.09 -13.82
N LEU A 55 1.78 11.30 -14.26
CA LEU A 55 1.10 12.29 -13.43
C LEU A 55 -0.25 11.77 -12.92
N ALA A 56 -1.05 11.12 -13.77
CA ALA A 56 -2.31 10.51 -13.36
C ALA A 56 -2.08 9.42 -12.30
N VAL A 57 -1.03 8.60 -12.45
CA VAL A 57 -0.65 7.56 -11.48
C VAL A 57 -0.22 8.19 -10.15
N TYR A 58 0.57 9.26 -10.18
CA TYR A 58 0.94 10.00 -8.97
C TYR A 58 -0.26 10.58 -8.25
N VAL A 59 -1.16 11.26 -8.97
CA VAL A 59 -2.36 11.86 -8.39
C VAL A 59 -3.26 10.76 -7.82
N GLY A 60 -3.48 9.67 -8.55
CA GLY A 60 -4.29 8.55 -8.08
C GLY A 60 -3.72 7.91 -6.81
N SER A 61 -2.42 7.64 -6.80
CA SER A 61 -1.74 6.98 -5.67
C SER A 61 -1.67 7.89 -4.45
N TYR A 62 -1.36 9.18 -4.65
CA TYR A 62 -1.34 10.18 -3.59
C TYR A 62 -2.73 10.40 -2.99
N ARG A 63 -3.77 10.56 -3.82
CA ARG A 63 -5.15 10.72 -3.32
C ARG A 63 -5.60 9.50 -2.52
N SER A 64 -5.22 8.31 -2.96
CA SER A 64 -5.53 7.07 -2.25
C SER A 64 -4.82 7.00 -0.90
N MET A 65 -3.53 7.38 -0.83
CA MET A 65 -2.80 7.48 0.45
C MET A 65 -3.36 8.58 1.37
N ALA A 66 -3.68 9.76 0.83
CA ALA A 66 -4.23 10.86 1.60
C ALA A 66 -5.63 10.52 2.16
N ALA A 67 -6.43 9.75 1.42
CA ALA A 67 -7.71 9.24 1.92
C ALA A 67 -7.52 8.24 3.07
N MET A 68 -6.50 7.36 2.99
CA MET A 68 -6.18 6.42 4.07
C MET A 68 -5.63 7.12 5.32
N ALA A 69 -4.85 8.18 5.13
CA ALA A 69 -4.28 8.98 6.22
C ALA A 69 -5.22 10.05 6.78
N LYS A 70 -6.48 10.13 6.33
CA LYS A 70 -7.40 11.20 6.73
C LYS A 70 -7.69 11.13 8.24
N PRO A 71 -7.31 12.14 9.03
CA PRO A 71 -7.57 12.17 10.46
C PRO A 71 -9.04 12.51 10.75
N ALA A 72 -9.53 12.05 11.90
CA ALA A 72 -10.80 12.48 12.47
C ALA A 72 -10.55 13.30 13.74
N PHE A 73 -11.15 14.48 13.81
CA PHE A 73 -11.09 15.38 14.96
C PHE A 73 -12.47 15.50 15.60
N ALA A 74 -12.51 15.68 16.92
CA ALA A 74 -13.73 15.99 17.65
C ALA A 74 -14.09 17.47 17.54
N ASP A 75 -15.31 17.83 17.95
CA ASP A 75 -15.81 19.21 17.95
C ASP A 75 -15.00 20.15 18.86
N ASP A 76 -14.27 19.59 19.82
CA ASP A 76 -13.33 20.30 20.70
C ASP A 76 -11.92 20.49 20.12
N GLY A 77 -11.68 19.98 18.90
CA GLY A 77 -10.37 20.00 18.23
C GLY A 77 -9.41 18.90 18.68
N SER A 78 -9.82 17.98 19.55
CA SER A 78 -9.00 16.83 19.95
C SER A 78 -8.92 15.77 18.85
N LEU A 79 -7.76 15.13 18.70
CA LEU A 79 -7.52 14.09 17.69
C LEU A 79 -8.22 12.79 18.11
N LEU A 80 -9.35 12.47 17.47
CA LEU A 80 -10.11 11.23 17.70
C LEU A 80 -9.45 10.03 17.04
N ASP A 81 -8.97 10.20 15.81
CA ASP A 81 -8.30 9.17 15.02
C ASP A 81 -7.23 9.78 14.11
N GLY A 82 -6.04 9.17 14.06
CA GLY A 82 -4.93 9.57 13.21
C GLY A 82 -5.03 9.06 11.76
N GLY A 83 -6.08 8.29 11.46
CA GLY A 83 -6.25 7.59 10.19
C GLY A 83 -5.49 6.25 10.16
N ILE A 84 -5.53 5.57 9.02
CA ILE A 84 -4.80 4.32 8.82
C ILE A 84 -3.29 4.63 8.81
N ASP A 85 -2.50 3.90 9.60
CA ASP A 85 -1.04 4.02 9.59
C ASP A 85 -0.50 3.61 8.21
N LEU A 86 -0.01 4.60 7.45
CA LEU A 86 0.57 4.37 6.14
C LEU A 86 1.87 3.55 6.23
N ASN A 87 2.49 3.49 7.40
CA ASN A 87 3.74 2.78 7.67
C ASN A 87 3.53 1.41 8.33
N MET A 88 2.30 0.88 8.30
CA MET A 88 2.00 -0.46 8.76
C MET A 88 2.61 -1.51 7.82
N GLU A 89 3.37 -2.46 8.38
CA GLU A 89 3.95 -3.59 7.63
C GLU A 89 2.83 -4.43 6.99
N GLN A 90 2.92 -4.69 5.68
CA GLN A 90 1.89 -5.38 4.87
C GLN A 90 0.56 -4.62 4.66
N GLY A 91 0.56 -3.29 4.75
CA GLY A 91 -0.61 -2.47 4.42
C GLY A 91 -0.73 -2.13 2.91
N MET A 92 -1.95 -1.83 2.44
CA MET A 92 -2.18 -1.33 1.07
C MET A 92 -1.37 -0.07 0.73
N ALA A 93 -1.02 0.72 1.75
CA ALA A 93 -0.17 1.89 1.59
C ALA A 93 1.24 1.55 1.10
N GLU A 94 1.80 0.38 1.43
CA GLU A 94 3.11 -0.07 0.95
C GLU A 94 3.11 -0.23 -0.58
N HIS A 95 2.04 -0.83 -1.13
CA HIS A 95 1.90 -0.95 -2.57
C HIS A 95 1.77 0.41 -3.27
N LEU A 96 1.09 1.38 -2.66
CA LEU A 96 1.01 2.74 -3.21
C LEU A 96 2.36 3.48 -3.15
N LYS A 97 3.12 3.29 -2.07
CA LYS A 97 4.49 3.81 -1.94
C LYS A 97 5.40 3.24 -3.03
N ASP A 98 5.33 1.92 -3.24
CA ASP A 98 6.08 1.22 -4.29
C ASP A 98 5.74 1.74 -5.68
N VAL A 99 4.46 1.98 -5.97
CA VAL A 99 4.00 2.52 -7.27
C VAL A 99 4.54 3.93 -7.51
N ILE A 100 4.50 4.81 -6.51
CA ILE A 100 5.03 6.18 -6.63
C ILE A 100 6.54 6.14 -6.81
N LEU A 101 7.24 5.33 -6.00
CA LEU A 101 8.69 5.24 -6.07
C LEU A 101 9.15 4.64 -7.40
N LEU A 102 8.51 3.57 -7.85
CA LEU A 102 8.77 2.96 -9.16
C LEU A 102 8.57 3.97 -10.29
N THR A 103 7.46 4.72 -10.26
CA THR A 103 7.17 5.74 -11.28
C THR A 103 8.23 6.85 -11.25
N ALA A 104 8.68 7.29 -10.06
CA ALA A 104 9.76 8.27 -9.94
C ALA A 104 11.10 7.76 -10.48
N ILE A 105 11.47 6.52 -10.18
CA ILE A 105 12.69 5.90 -10.71
C ILE A 105 12.62 5.78 -12.23
N VAL A 106 11.51 5.29 -12.76
CA VAL A 106 11.27 5.17 -14.21
C VAL A 106 11.40 6.53 -14.88
N GLN A 107 10.81 7.58 -14.31
CA GLN A 107 10.85 8.94 -14.86
C GLN A 107 12.25 9.57 -14.79
N VAL A 108 13.04 9.27 -13.77
CA VAL A 108 14.44 9.73 -13.69
C VAL A 108 15.31 8.95 -14.68
N LEU A 109 15.20 7.63 -14.73
CA LEU A 109 15.99 6.81 -15.65
C LEU A 109 15.62 7.05 -17.12
N SER A 110 14.35 7.33 -17.41
CA SER A 110 13.89 7.61 -18.78
C SER A 110 14.52 8.87 -19.37
N THR A 111 15.06 9.78 -18.54
CA THR A 111 15.86 10.93 -19.02
C THR A 111 17.23 10.52 -19.56
N ILE A 112 17.77 9.37 -19.14
CA ILE A 112 19.01 8.81 -19.66
C ILE A 112 18.72 8.00 -20.93
N SER A 113 17.62 7.25 -20.93
CA SER A 113 17.24 6.40 -22.06
C SER A 113 15.75 6.07 -22.04
N SER A 114 15.06 6.30 -23.17
CA SER A 114 13.62 6.04 -23.28
C SER A 114 13.23 4.56 -23.10
N TYR A 115 14.18 3.62 -23.20
CA TYR A 115 13.92 2.21 -22.91
C TYR A 115 13.55 1.95 -21.45
N PHE A 116 13.90 2.83 -20.52
CA PHE A 116 13.54 2.65 -19.12
C PHE A 116 12.04 2.78 -18.84
N TRP A 117 11.25 3.32 -19.78
CA TRP A 117 9.78 3.24 -19.70
C TRP A 117 9.27 1.79 -19.63
N TYR A 118 10.00 0.81 -20.19
CA TYR A 118 9.63 -0.60 -20.07
C TYR A 118 9.74 -1.14 -18.65
N LEU A 119 10.55 -0.55 -17.77
CA LEU A 119 10.57 -0.94 -16.33
C LEU A 119 9.22 -0.70 -15.66
N TRP A 120 8.41 0.19 -16.23
CA TRP A 120 7.06 0.44 -15.73
C TRP A 120 6.14 -0.80 -15.88
N LEU A 121 6.46 -1.74 -16.78
CA LEU A 121 5.76 -3.03 -16.91
C LEU A 121 5.92 -3.94 -15.67
N LEU A 122 6.87 -3.64 -14.78
CA LEU A 122 6.97 -4.32 -13.49
C LEU A 122 5.74 -4.06 -12.60
N ALA A 123 5.10 -2.89 -12.73
CA ALA A 123 3.87 -2.57 -11.97
C ALA A 123 2.70 -3.51 -12.33
N PRO A 124 2.27 -3.64 -13.60
CA PRO A 124 1.21 -4.57 -13.97
C PRO A 124 1.63 -6.02 -13.76
N ALA A 125 2.91 -6.39 -13.97
CA ALA A 125 3.38 -7.74 -13.67
C ALA A 125 3.20 -8.09 -12.18
N ARG A 126 3.53 -7.16 -11.26
CA ARG A 126 3.32 -7.36 -9.82
C ARG A 126 1.84 -7.38 -9.44
N ALA A 127 1.01 -6.54 -10.06
CA ALA A 127 -0.44 -6.56 -9.84
C ALA A 127 -1.05 -7.90 -10.29
N LEU A 128 -0.66 -8.41 -11.46
CA LEU A 128 -1.08 -9.73 -11.96
C LEU A 128 -0.57 -10.85 -11.07
N TYR A 129 0.66 -10.78 -10.58
CA TYR A 129 1.21 -11.76 -9.64
C TYR A 129 0.40 -11.79 -8.32
N LEU A 130 0.07 -10.61 -7.77
CA LEU A 130 -0.78 -10.53 -6.57
C LEU A 130 -2.19 -11.05 -6.83
N LEU A 131 -2.78 -10.76 -7.99
CA LEU A 131 -4.08 -11.29 -8.38
C LEU A 131 -4.03 -12.81 -8.52
N TRP A 132 -2.96 -13.33 -9.11
CA TRP A 132 -2.71 -14.76 -9.23
C TRP A 132 -2.58 -15.40 -7.85
N VAL A 133 -1.71 -14.92 -6.97
CA VAL A 133 -1.47 -15.55 -5.66
C VAL A 133 -2.68 -15.44 -4.72
N ASN A 134 -3.41 -14.32 -4.75
CA ASN A 134 -4.49 -14.08 -3.78
C ASN A 134 -5.88 -14.56 -4.23
N PHE A 135 -6.15 -14.60 -5.54
CA PHE A 135 -7.48 -14.92 -6.06
C PHE A 135 -7.50 -16.19 -6.91
N LEU A 136 -6.70 -16.22 -7.98
CA LEU A 136 -6.76 -17.33 -8.96
C LEU A 136 -6.10 -18.60 -8.42
N GLY A 137 -4.94 -18.47 -7.79
CA GLY A 137 -4.16 -19.58 -7.22
C GLY A 137 -4.97 -20.38 -6.22
N PRO A 138 -5.60 -19.74 -5.19
CA PRO A 138 -6.48 -20.44 -4.27
C PRO A 138 -7.70 -21.05 -4.95
N TRP A 139 -8.24 -20.43 -6.00
CA TRP A 139 -9.40 -20.96 -6.73
C TRP A 139 -9.06 -22.17 -7.61
N PHE A 140 -7.88 -22.19 -8.24
CA PHE A 140 -7.39 -23.32 -9.05
C PHE A 140 -6.80 -24.45 -8.19
N MET A 141 -6.20 -24.12 -7.04
CA MET A 141 -5.67 -25.10 -6.07
C MET A 141 -6.72 -25.55 -5.04
N ALA A 142 -7.95 -25.02 -5.11
CA ALA A 142 -9.09 -25.53 -4.36
C ALA A 142 -9.61 -26.83 -4.99
N GLU A 143 -8.76 -27.85 -5.03
CA GLU A 143 -9.21 -29.22 -5.24
C GLU A 143 -9.75 -29.76 -3.91
N SER A 144 -11.08 -29.86 -3.84
CA SER A 144 -11.91 -30.51 -2.81
C SER A 144 -12.07 -29.79 -1.44
N PRO A 145 -13.30 -29.66 -0.91
CA PRO A 145 -13.54 -29.14 0.43
C PRO A 145 -13.15 -30.19 1.47
N SER A 146 -11.90 -30.17 1.90
CA SER A 146 -11.49 -30.83 3.15
C SER A 146 -10.60 -29.90 3.98
N ALA A 147 -11.28 -29.26 4.94
CA ALA A 147 -10.77 -28.73 6.20
C ALA A 147 -10.03 -27.37 6.22
N PRO A 148 -10.75 -26.33 6.67
CA PRO A 148 -10.25 -25.38 7.66
C PRO A 148 -10.92 -25.58 9.05
N GLU A 149 -11.50 -26.75 9.32
CA GLU A 149 -12.30 -26.99 10.54
C GLU A 149 -11.45 -27.28 11.81
N GLU A 150 -10.20 -27.72 11.66
CA GLU A 150 -9.38 -28.16 12.82
C GLU A 150 -8.92 -27.02 13.75
N VAL A 151 -8.79 -25.79 13.24
CA VAL A 151 -8.34 -24.64 14.06
C VAL A 151 -9.50 -24.03 14.86
N ASN A 152 -10.74 -24.18 14.39
CA ASN A 152 -11.92 -23.62 15.05
C ASN A 152 -12.44 -24.52 16.18
N GLU A 153 -12.45 -25.85 15.99
CA GLU A 153 -12.90 -26.79 17.02
C GLU A 153 -12.06 -26.72 18.32
N LYS A 154 -10.73 -26.66 18.23
CA LYS A 154 -9.86 -26.59 19.43
C LYS A 154 -10.05 -25.29 20.21
N LYS A 155 -10.37 -24.18 19.54
CA LYS A 155 -10.67 -22.90 20.20
C LYS A 155 -12.08 -22.90 20.79
N GLN A 156 -13.07 -23.40 20.07
CA GLN A 156 -14.45 -23.51 20.54
C GLN A 156 -14.53 -24.44 21.77
N ARG A 157 -13.96 -25.64 21.73
CA ARG A 157 -13.94 -26.57 22.89
C ARG A 157 -13.24 -25.98 24.12
N ARG A 158 -12.22 -25.13 23.92
CA ARG A 158 -11.52 -24.46 25.03
C ARG A 158 -12.33 -23.28 25.60
N GLN A 159 -13.18 -22.67 24.78
CA GLN A 159 -14.08 -21.60 25.17
C GLN A 159 -15.32 -22.16 25.89
N GLU A 160 -15.89 -23.27 25.42
CA GLU A 160 -16.99 -23.99 26.07
C GLU A 160 -16.60 -24.56 27.44
N ARG A 161 -15.40 -25.16 27.56
CA ARG A 161 -14.86 -25.61 28.86
C ARG A 161 -14.67 -24.48 29.89
N ARG A 162 -14.50 -23.23 29.42
CA ARG A 162 -14.39 -22.05 30.30
C ARG A 162 -15.75 -21.51 30.72
N GLN A 163 -16.77 -21.66 29.87
CA GLN A 163 -18.13 -21.23 30.18
C GLN A 163 -18.84 -22.21 31.13
N MET A 164 -18.63 -23.52 30.98
CA MET A 164 -19.21 -24.53 31.88
C MET A 164 -18.63 -24.54 33.30
N LYS A 165 -17.47 -23.91 33.54
CA LYS A 165 -16.88 -23.78 34.89
C LYS A 165 -17.34 -22.54 35.66
N ARG A 166 -18.22 -21.73 35.05
CA ARG A 166 -18.78 -20.50 35.65
C ARG A 166 -20.24 -20.65 36.07
N PHE A 167 -20.81 -21.85 35.97
CA PHE A 167 -22.09 -22.24 36.55
C PHE A 167 -21.87 -23.27 37.65
#